data_AF-A0A6B0XDL9-F1
#
_entry.id   AF-A0A6B0XDL9-F1
#
_cell.length_a   1.000
_cell.length_b   1.000
_cell.length_c   1.000
_cell.angle_alpha   90.00
_cell.angle_beta   90.00
_cell.angle_gamma   90.00
#
_symmetry.space_group_name_H-M   'P 1'
#
loop_
_entity.id
_entity.type
_entity.pdbx_description
1 polymer ?
#
loop_
_entity_poly.entity_id
_entity_poly.type
_entity_poly.pdbx_seq_one_letter_code
_entity_poly.pdbx_strand_id
1 'polypeptide(L)' 'METVRSGGSAPRPLLVEAGTHDPIFPVAAVRSSLTKTRRVYGVFSARRRVEADIFSGRHQISGARAYDFLREALV' A
#
# COMPACT_ATOMS: atom_id res chain seq x y z
N MET A 1 -12.14 3.57 -23.72
CA MET A 1 -10.75 3.87 -23.34
C MET A 1 -10.33 2.77 -22.37
N GLU A 2 -10.00 1.62 -22.93
CA GLU A 2 -9.71 0.40 -22.19
C GLU A 2 -8.23 0.42 -21.82
N THR A 3 -7.93 0.40 -20.53
CA THR A 3 -6.55 0.48 -20.05
C THR A 3 -5.86 -0.84 -20.38
N VAL A 4 -5.04 -0.82 -21.42
CA VAL A 4 -4.10 -1.89 -21.77
C VAL A 4 -3.35 -2.32 -20.50
N ARG A 5 -3.56 -3.57 -20.07
CA ARG A 5 -2.73 -4.24 -19.05
C ARG A 5 -1.37 -4.54 -19.69
N SER A 6 -0.51 -3.54 -19.86
CA SER A 6 0.84 -3.76 -20.37
C SER A 6 1.73 -4.36 -19.27
N GLY A 7 2.04 -5.64 -19.43
CA GLY A 7 3.11 -6.29 -18.68
C GLY A 7 4.46 -5.66 -19.00
N GLY A 8 5.24 -5.35 -17.96
CA GLY A 8 6.69 -5.15 -18.07
C GLY A 8 7.29 -4.00 -17.25
N SER A 9 6.59 -2.87 -17.07
CA SER A 9 7.24 -1.65 -16.55
C SER A 9 6.54 -0.94 -15.40
N ALA A 10 5.25 -1.18 -15.16
CA ALA A 10 4.54 -0.54 -14.05
C ALA A 10 4.66 -1.37 -12.76
N PRO A 11 5.00 -0.77 -11.60
CA PRO A 11 5.07 -1.49 -10.33
C PRO A 11 3.70 -2.07 -9.97
N ARG A 12 3.73 -3.26 -9.34
CA ARG A 12 2.54 -3.96 -8.84
C ARG A 12 1.84 -3.09 -7.78
N PRO A 13 0.50 -3.14 -7.66
CA PRO A 13 -0.20 -2.50 -6.55
C PRO A 13 0.36 -2.96 -5.19
N LEU A 14 0.38 -2.04 -4.21
CA LEU A 14 0.90 -2.28 -2.86
C LEU A 14 -0.08 -1.75 -1.81
N LEU A 15 -0.45 -2.61 -0.87
CA LEU A 15 -1.11 -2.26 0.38
C LEU A 15 -0.14 -2.44 1.55
N VAL A 16 -0.10 -1.46 2.46
CA VAL A 16 0.65 -1.54 3.72
C VAL A 16 -0.31 -1.41 4.89
N GLU A 17 -0.29 -2.35 5.83
CA GLU A 17 -1.04 -2.25 7.08
C GLU A 17 -0.11 -1.83 8.23
N ALA A 18 -0.58 -0.97 9.13
CA ALA A 18 0.18 -0.63 10.33
C ALA A 18 -0.70 -0.23 11.53
N GLY A 19 -0.42 -0.84 12.68
CA GLY A 19 -1.01 -0.48 13.96
C GLY A 19 -0.38 0.79 14.54
N THR A 20 -1.20 1.73 15.04
CA THR A 20 -0.71 2.98 15.66
C THR A 20 0.04 2.77 16.97
N HIS A 21 -0.11 1.61 17.62
CA HIS A 21 0.51 1.25 18.89
C HIS A 21 1.53 0.10 18.74
N ASP A 22 2.02 -0.16 17.53
CA ASP A 22 3.08 -1.14 17.27
C ASP A 22 4.44 -0.56 17.73
N PRO A 23 5.11 -1.16 18.74
CA PRO A 23 6.41 -0.69 19.21
C PRO A 23 7.58 -1.14 18.31
N ILE A 24 7.37 -2.17 17.47
CA ILE A 24 8.39 -2.74 16.57
C ILE A 24 8.46 -1.91 15.28
N PHE A 25 7.29 -1.52 14.76
CA PHE A 25 7.16 -0.71 13.55
C PHE A 25 6.38 0.59 13.82
N PRO A 26 7.01 1.63 14.38
CA PRO A 26 6.32 2.87 14.73
C PRO A 26 5.61 3.51 13.54
N VAL A 27 4.34 3.89 13.71
CA VAL A 27 3.49 4.42 12.63
C VAL A 27 4.06 5.67 11.97
N ALA A 28 4.83 6.50 12.69
CA ALA A 28 5.51 7.66 12.13
C ALA A 28 6.55 7.26 11.07
N ALA A 29 7.32 6.20 11.33
CA ALA A 29 8.28 5.65 10.38
C ALA A 29 7.56 5.04 9.17
N VAL A 30 6.45 4.33 9.38
CA VAL A 30 5.61 3.79 8.29
C VAL A 30 5.08 4.92 7.39
N ARG A 31 4.55 6.01 7.96
CA ARG A 31 4.08 7.17 7.18
C ARG A 31 5.19 7.83 6.36
N SER A 32 6.39 7.94 6.92
CA SER A 32 7.57 8.44 6.21
C SER A 32 7.95 7.53 5.03
N SER A 33 7.99 6.21 5.26
CA SER A 33 8.25 5.21 4.22
C SER A 33 7.19 5.24 3.12
N LEU A 34 5.89 5.32 3.46
CA LEU A 34 4.80 5.46 2.49
C LEU A 34 4.97 6.69 1.59
N THR A 35 5.44 7.81 2.16
CA THR A 35 5.71 9.03 1.39
C THR A 35 6.81 8.80 0.36
N LYS A 36 7.90 8.13 0.76
CA LYS A 36 9.01 7.75 -0.14
C LYS A 36 8.54 6.75 -1.21
N THR A 37 7.81 5.71 -0.82
CA THR A 37 7.27 4.70 -1.73
C THR A 37 6.34 5.32 -2.78
N ARG A 38 5.45 6.23 -2.37
CA ARG A 38 4.58 6.98 -3.28
C ARG A 38 5.35 7.85 -4.26
N ARG A 39 6.50 8.41 -3.86
CA ARG A 39 7.40 9.16 -4.75
C ARG A 39 8.02 8.24 -5.80
N VAL A 40 8.50 7.05 -5.41
CA VAL A 40 9.04 6.04 -6.34
C VAL A 40 7.98 5.57 -7.32
N TYR A 41 6.79 5.21 -6.84
CA TYR A 41 5.66 4.84 -7.71
C TYR A 41 5.22 6.00 -8.62
N GLY A 42 5.40 7.25 -8.18
CA GLY A 42 5.14 8.44 -8.98
C GLY A 42 5.99 8.53 -10.25
N VAL A 43 7.22 8.00 -10.25
CA VAL A 43 8.09 7.92 -11.44
C VAL A 43 7.44 7.10 -12.55
N PHE A 44 6.60 6.13 -12.19
CA PHE A 44 5.86 5.26 -13.10
C PHE A 44 4.40 5.69 -13.30
N SER A 45 4.05 6.94 -12.95
CA SER A 45 2.66 7.43 -12.94
C SER A 45 1.71 6.55 -12.11
N ALA A 46 2.24 5.81 -11.13
CA ALA A 46 1.55 4.79 -10.37
C ALA A 46 1.36 5.16 -8.90
N ARG A 47 1.55 6.44 -8.50
CA ARG A 47 1.46 6.90 -7.10
C ARG A 47 0.17 6.44 -6.39
N ARG A 48 -0.95 6.38 -7.12
CA ARG A 48 -2.27 5.96 -6.60
C ARG A 48 -2.38 4.46 -6.33
N ARG A 49 -1.42 3.64 -6.77
CA ARG A 49 -1.37 2.19 -6.53
C ARG A 49 -0.75 1.81 -5.17
N VAL A 50 -0.42 2.80 -4.34
CA VAL A 50 0.11 2.60 -2.98
C VAL A 50 -0.94 3.03 -1.96
N GLU A 51 -1.60 2.03 -1.40
CA GLU A 51 -2.61 2.17 -0.35
C GLU A 51 -2.01 1.87 1.02
N ALA A 52 -2.68 2.37 2.06
CA ALA A 52 -2.30 2.06 3.43
C ALA A 52 -3.54 1.93 4.31
N ASP A 53 -3.58 0.88 5.13
CA ASP A 53 -4.56 0.69 6.20
C ASP A 53 -3.86 0.96 7.54
N ILE A 54 -4.06 2.16 8.07
CA ILE A 54 -3.51 2.57 9.37
C ILE A 54 -4.61 2.47 10.40
N PHE A 55 -4.45 1.58 11.37
CA PHE A 55 -5.52 1.22 12.30
C PHE A 55 -5.06 1.32 13.77
N SER A 56 -6.02 1.45 14.68
CA SER A 56 -5.74 1.45 16.11
C SER A 56 -5.49 0.02 16.60
N GLY A 57 -4.22 -0.33 16.79
CA GLY A 57 -3.81 -1.67 17.24
C GLY A 57 -2.30 -1.77 17.49
N ARG A 58 -1.83 -2.90 18.03
CA ARG A 58 -0.40 -3.21 18.22
C ARG A 58 0.14 -3.96 17.00
N HIS A 59 1.13 -4.83 17.20
CA HIS A 59 1.67 -5.72 16.19
C HIS A 59 0.66 -6.86 15.88
N GLN A 60 -0.25 -6.60 14.93
CA GLN A 60 -1.28 -7.52 14.50
C GLN A 60 -1.69 -7.22 13.05
N ILE A 61 -2.50 -8.11 12.47
CA ILE A 61 -3.11 -7.90 11.14
C ILE A 61 -4.46 -7.21 11.34
N SER A 62 -4.75 -6.17 10.55
CA SER A 62 -6.08 -5.53 10.51
C SER A 62 -7.00 -6.34 9.61
N GLY A 63 -6.57 -6.56 8.36
CA GLY A 63 -7.36 -7.26 7.35
C GLY A 63 -8.56 -6.49 6.80
N ALA A 64 -8.88 -5.30 7.34
CA ALA A 64 -10.04 -4.51 6.94
C ALA A 64 -10.02 -4.12 5.46
N ARG A 65 -8.83 -3.90 4.88
CA ARG A 65 -8.65 -3.59 3.45
C ARG A 65 -8.08 -4.75 2.64
N ALA A 66 -7.53 -5.78 3.28
CA ALA A 66 -6.71 -6.81 2.63
C ALA A 66 -7.46 -7.57 1.52
N TYR A 67 -8.64 -8.10 1.81
CA TYR A 67 -9.37 -8.95 0.88
C TYR A 67 -9.95 -8.17 -0.30
N ASP A 68 -10.50 -6.97 -0.05
CA ASP A 68 -10.97 -6.10 -1.12
C ASP A 68 -9.82 -5.69 -2.04
N PHE A 69 -8.68 -5.29 -1.48
CA PHE A 69 -7.48 -4.96 -2.24
C PHE A 69 -6.98 -6.14 -3.08
N LEU A 70 -6.92 -7.34 -2.50
CA LEU A 70 -6.49 -8.54 -3.24
C LEU A 70 -7.44 -8.87 -4.38
N ARG A 71 -8.75 -8.76 -4.16
CA ARG A 71 -9.77 -8.96 -5.20
C ARG A 71 -9.61 -7.94 -6.32
N GLU A 72 -9.40 -6.66 -6.00
CA GLU A 72 -9.21 -5.59 -6.98
C GLU A 72 -7.89 -5.74 -7.77
N ALA A 73 -6.83 -6.25 -7.13
CA ALA A 73 -5.49 -6.31 -7.71
C ALA A 73 -5.19 -7.60 -8.49
N LEU A 74 -5.83 -8.72 -8.13
CA LEU A 74 -5.52 -10.05 -8.68
C LEU A 74 -6.57 -10.60 -9.64
N VAL A 75 -7.80 -10.05 -9.62
CA VAL A 75 -8.89 -10.42 -10.53
C VAL A 75 -8.95 -9.47 -11.73
#